data_AF-A0A970NNS0-F1
#
_entry.id   AF-A0A970NNS0-F1
#
_cell.length_a   1.000
_cell.length_b   1.000
_cell.length_c   1.000
_cell.angle_alpha   90.00
_cell.angle_beta   90.00
_cell.angle_gamma   90.00
#
_symmetry.space_group_name_H-M   'P 1'
#
loop_
_entity.id
_entity.type
_entity.pdbx_description
1 polymer ?
#
loop_
_entity_poly.entity_id
_entity_poly.type
_entity_poly.pdbx_seq_one_letter_code
_entity_poly.pdbx_strand_id
1 'polypeptide(L)'
;MLNQKHPLFILANKVAWNIFEEAFLPLYCKVNGRPAKPIQLMVGLLMLKHICNVSDENVIEQWSENNYCQYFCGETSFVPGVPCEASELVHFRKRIGESGIELILKESIRINGSDSEDDNVSIDTTVQEKILLFPQIQNYTRRLLISASK
;
A
#
# COMPACT_ATOMS: atom_id res chain seq x y z
N MET A 1 -20.76 -0.46 -6.37
CA MET A 1 -20.19 -1.83 -6.33
C MET A 1 -18.90 -1.81 -7.14
N LEU A 2 -17.77 -2.26 -6.58
CA LEU A 2 -16.48 -2.25 -7.28
C LEU A 2 -16.38 -3.40 -8.28
N ASN A 3 -15.63 -3.20 -9.37
CA ASN A 3 -15.37 -4.26 -10.33
C ASN A 3 -14.38 -5.27 -9.72
N GLN A 4 -14.82 -6.51 -9.51
CA GLN A 4 -14.01 -7.57 -8.92
C GLN A 4 -12.83 -8.01 -9.79
N LYS A 5 -12.86 -7.68 -11.10
CA LYS A 5 -11.76 -7.94 -12.03
C LYS A 5 -10.68 -6.85 -11.98
N HIS A 6 -10.89 -5.78 -11.23
CA HIS A 6 -9.89 -4.72 -11.12
C HIS A 6 -8.67 -5.22 -10.35
N PRO A 7 -7.43 -4.98 -10.82
CA PRO A 7 -6.25 -5.56 -10.20
C PRO A 7 -6.05 -5.20 -8.72
N LEU A 8 -6.34 -3.96 -8.30
CA LEU A 8 -6.29 -3.58 -6.88
C LEU A 8 -7.36 -4.28 -6.04
N PHE A 9 -8.52 -4.60 -6.63
CA PHE A 9 -9.55 -5.36 -5.91
C PHE A 9 -9.05 -6.79 -5.66
N ILE A 10 -8.49 -7.42 -6.68
CA ILE A 10 -7.92 -8.77 -6.56
C ILE A 10 -6.76 -8.76 -5.56
N LEU A 11 -5.87 -7.78 -5.66
CA LEU A 11 -4.71 -7.66 -4.78
C LEU A 11 -5.15 -7.49 -3.32
N ALA A 12 -6.12 -6.61 -3.05
CA ALA A 12 -6.67 -6.40 -1.71
C ALA A 12 -7.17 -7.71 -1.07
N ASN A 13 -7.72 -8.63 -1.88
CA ASN A 13 -8.24 -9.91 -1.39
C ASN A 13 -7.17 -11.02 -1.34
N LYS A 14 -5.98 -10.81 -1.91
CA LYS A 14 -4.83 -11.74 -1.84
C LYS A 14 -3.91 -11.44 -0.66
N VAL A 15 -3.79 -10.17 -0.25
CA VAL A 15 -2.95 -9.75 0.88
C VAL A 15 -3.46 -10.39 2.18
N ALA A 16 -2.55 -11.02 2.92
CA ALA A 16 -2.82 -11.59 4.24
C ALA A 16 -2.78 -10.50 5.31
N TRP A 17 -3.77 -9.60 5.33
CA TRP A 17 -3.78 -8.41 6.20
C TRP A 17 -3.59 -8.71 7.70
N ASN A 18 -4.05 -9.88 8.15
CA ASN A 18 -3.94 -10.30 9.54
C ASN A 18 -2.48 -10.38 10.02
N ILE A 19 -1.51 -10.71 9.15
CA ILE A 19 -0.10 -10.78 9.54
C ILE A 19 0.42 -9.40 9.99
N PHE A 20 -0.07 -8.32 9.36
CA PHE A 20 0.31 -6.96 9.69
C PHE A 20 -0.38 -6.49 10.97
N GLU A 21 -1.66 -6.82 11.14
CA GLU A 21 -2.37 -6.55 12.39
C GLU A 21 -1.66 -7.23 13.57
N GLU A 22 -1.34 -8.52 13.47
CA GLU A 22 -0.63 -9.25 14.52
C GLU A 22 0.75 -8.67 14.82
N ALA A 23 1.51 -8.30 13.78
CA ALA A 23 2.86 -7.76 13.92
C ALA A 23 2.89 -6.32 14.44
N PHE A 24 1.98 -5.46 14.00
CA PHE A 24 2.06 -4.01 14.24
C PHE A 24 1.11 -3.51 15.33
N LEU A 25 0.07 -4.26 15.69
CA LEU A 25 -0.83 -3.89 16.79
C LEU A 25 -0.11 -3.72 18.14
N PRO A 26 0.92 -4.52 18.50
CA PRO A 26 1.70 -4.28 19.72
C PRO A 26 2.45 -2.94 19.72
N LEU A 27 2.73 -2.37 18.55
CA LEU A 27 3.40 -1.07 18.41
C LEU A 27 2.44 0.11 18.59
N TYR A 28 1.14 -0.16 18.69
CA TYR A 28 0.09 0.84 18.85
C TYR A 28 -0.28 1.00 20.33
N CYS A 29 -0.26 2.24 20.81
CA CYS A 29 -0.71 2.53 22.17
C CYS A 29 -2.24 2.47 22.24
N LYS A 30 -2.78 1.55 23.05
CA LYS A 30 -4.25 1.37 23.20
C LYS A 30 -4.92 2.45 24.07
N VAL A 31 -4.16 3.13 24.92
CA VAL A 31 -4.74 3.87 26.07
C VAL A 31 -4.47 5.37 26.00
N ASN A 32 -3.38 5.81 25.36
CA ASN A 32 -2.95 7.21 25.38
C ASN A 32 -2.69 7.78 23.98
N GLY A 33 -3.10 9.03 23.75
CA GLY A 33 -2.78 9.82 22.56
C GLY A 33 -3.89 9.86 21.49
N ARG A 34 -3.57 10.45 20.33
CA ARG A 34 -4.45 10.44 19.14
C ARG A 34 -4.65 9.00 18.68
N PRO A 35 -5.90 8.56 18.38
CA PRO A 35 -6.15 7.23 17.84
C PRO A 35 -5.26 6.97 16.64
N ALA A 36 -4.52 5.88 16.68
CA ALA A 36 -3.65 5.51 15.58
C ALA A 36 -4.50 5.07 14.38
N LYS A 37 -4.02 5.40 13.17
CA LYS A 37 -4.68 5.03 11.91
C LYS A 37 -4.71 3.52 11.72
N PRO A 38 -5.75 2.93 11.10
CA PRO A 38 -5.83 1.49 10.85
C PRO A 38 -4.54 0.96 10.22
N ILE A 39 -4.08 -0.21 10.66
CA ILE A 39 -2.81 -0.77 10.17
C ILE A 39 -2.93 -1.09 8.67
N GLN A 40 -4.05 -1.67 8.25
CA GLN A 40 -4.34 -1.92 6.83
C GLN A 40 -4.25 -0.66 5.97
N LEU A 41 -4.73 0.49 6.45
CA LEU A 41 -4.64 1.77 5.73
C LEU A 41 -3.17 2.17 5.53
N MET A 42 -2.38 2.16 6.60
CA MET A 42 -0.98 2.60 6.57
C MET A 42 -0.12 1.66 5.72
N VAL A 43 -0.29 0.35 5.88
CA VAL A 43 0.42 -0.65 5.05
C VAL A 43 -0.01 -0.56 3.60
N GLY A 44 -1.32 -0.45 3.34
CA GLY A 44 -1.87 -0.31 2.00
C GLY A 44 -1.30 0.92 1.27
N LEU A 45 -1.18 2.06 1.94
CA LEU A 45 -0.56 3.27 1.37
C LEU A 45 0.92 3.06 1.03
N LEU A 46 1.69 2.38 1.90
CA LEU A 46 3.09 2.05 1.60
C LEU A 46 3.21 1.10 0.40
N MET A 47 2.38 0.07 0.33
CA MET A 47 2.36 -0.86 -0.81
C MET A 47 1.97 -0.14 -2.11
N LEU A 48 0.90 0.67 -2.10
CA LEU A 48 0.46 1.45 -3.26
C LEU A 48 1.55 2.40 -3.74
N LYS A 49 2.24 3.07 -2.81
CA LYS A 49 3.38 3.94 -3.12
C LYS A 49 4.45 3.18 -3.89
N HIS A 50 4.82 1.98 -3.44
CA HIS A 50 5.82 1.14 -4.10
C HIS A 50 5.35 0.66 -5.48
N ILE A 51 4.11 0.17 -5.58
CA ILE A 51 3.50 -0.32 -6.83
C ILE A 51 3.41 0.80 -7.89
N CYS A 52 3.07 2.02 -7.46
CA CYS A 52 2.87 3.15 -8.36
C CYS A 52 4.15 3.98 -8.58
N ASN A 53 5.20 3.71 -7.79
CA ASN A 53 6.44 4.48 -7.75
C ASN A 53 6.21 6.00 -7.61
N VAL A 54 5.48 6.39 -6.55
CA VAL A 54 5.11 7.78 -6.27
C VAL A 54 5.62 8.24 -4.89
N SER A 55 5.50 9.54 -4.58
CA SER A 55 5.81 10.09 -3.26
C SER A 55 4.71 9.76 -2.23
N ASP A 56 4.99 10.06 -0.96
CA ASP A 56 4.01 9.90 0.12
C ASP A 56 2.80 10.83 -0.08
N GLU A 57 3.03 12.05 -0.57
CA GLU A 57 1.98 13.03 -0.87
C GLU A 57 1.09 12.55 -2.02
N ASN A 58 1.71 12.11 -3.12
CA ASN A 58 0.98 11.66 -4.29
C ASN A 58 0.13 10.42 -4.03
N VAL A 59 0.61 9.44 -3.23
CA VAL A 59 -0.20 8.26 -2.93
C VAL A 59 -1.43 8.61 -2.07
N ILE A 60 -1.29 9.59 -1.17
CA ILE A 60 -2.37 10.09 -0.31
C ILE A 60 -3.43 10.81 -1.17
N GLU A 61 -3.02 11.64 -2.13
CA GLU A 61 -3.94 12.28 -3.07
C GLU A 61 -4.67 11.25 -3.94
N GLN A 62 -3.94 10.29 -4.50
CA GLN A 62 -4.54 9.21 -5.30
C GLN A 62 -5.54 8.37 -4.52
N TRP A 63 -5.26 8.12 -3.25
CA TRP A 63 -6.20 7.44 -2.37
C TRP A 63 -7.51 8.22 -2.23
N SER A 64 -7.45 9.55 -2.12
CA SER A 64 -8.64 10.39 -1.95
C SER A 64 -9.56 10.42 -3.17
N GLU A 65 -8.99 10.20 -4.37
CA GLU A 65 -9.71 10.26 -5.64
C GLU A 65 -10.17 8.89 -6.15
N ASN A 66 -9.58 7.79 -5.66
CA ASN A 66 -9.75 6.47 -6.25
C ASN A 66 -10.32 5.44 -5.27
N ASN A 67 -11.56 5.02 -5.52
CA ASN A 67 -12.26 4.02 -4.71
C ASN A 67 -11.57 2.65 -4.64
N TYR A 68 -10.73 2.28 -5.62
CA TYR A 68 -9.96 1.04 -5.57
C TYR A 68 -8.74 1.16 -4.66
N CYS A 69 -8.13 2.35 -4.57
CA CYS A 69 -7.06 2.62 -3.60
C CYS A 69 -7.63 2.61 -2.18
N GLN A 70 -8.81 3.21 -1.97
CA GLN A 70 -9.50 3.18 -0.69
C GLN A 70 -9.85 1.76 -0.26
N TYR A 71 -10.40 0.97 -1.19
CA TYR A 71 -10.72 -0.44 -0.94
C TYR A 71 -9.48 -1.28 -0.63
N PHE A 72 -8.39 -1.08 -1.38
CA PHE A 72 -7.13 -1.75 -1.09
C PHE A 72 -6.61 -1.46 0.32
N CYS A 73 -6.82 -0.23 0.79
CA CYS A 73 -6.49 0.23 2.14
C CYS A 73 -7.53 -0.13 3.22
N GLY A 74 -8.57 -0.90 2.90
CA GLY A 74 -9.55 -1.42 3.86
C GLY A 74 -10.89 -0.70 3.91
N GLU A 75 -11.13 0.33 3.10
CA GLU A 75 -12.42 1.02 3.08
C GLU A 75 -13.48 0.24 2.30
N THR A 76 -14.68 0.11 2.87
CA THR A 76 -15.81 -0.58 2.20
C THR A 76 -16.67 0.36 1.35
N SER A 77 -16.53 1.67 1.54
CA SER A 77 -17.28 2.72 0.86
C SER A 77 -16.37 3.91 0.58
N PHE A 78 -16.75 4.75 -0.37
CA PHE A 78 -15.96 5.94 -0.69
C PHE A 78 -15.93 6.93 0.48
N VAL A 79 -14.73 7.29 0.92
CA VAL A 79 -14.46 8.29 1.94
C VAL A 79 -13.84 9.52 1.25
N PRO A 80 -14.48 10.70 1.30
CA PRO A 80 -13.92 11.89 0.70
C PRO A 80 -12.76 12.46 1.54
N GLY A 81 -11.75 13.00 0.87
CA GLY A 81 -10.60 13.66 1.48
C GLY A 81 -9.41 12.74 1.71
N VAL A 82 -8.32 13.31 2.23
CA VAL A 82 -7.07 12.59 2.45
C VAL A 82 -7.13 11.73 3.73
N PRO A 83 -6.55 10.52 3.72
CA PRO A 83 -6.63 9.59 4.84
C PRO A 83 -5.76 10.00 6.03
N CYS A 84 -4.63 10.66 5.76
CA CYS A 84 -3.63 11.09 6.74
C CYS A 84 -2.69 12.14 6.11
N GLU A 85 -1.86 12.76 6.94
CA GLU A 85 -0.75 13.60 6.46
C GLU A 85 0.43 12.74 5.96
N ALA A 86 1.21 13.22 5.00
CA ALA A 86 2.39 12.50 4.48
C ALA A 86 3.43 12.19 5.57
N SER A 87 3.57 13.08 6.55
CA SER A 87 4.44 12.86 7.72
C SER A 87 4.01 11.64 8.55
N GLU A 88 2.73 11.27 8.57
CA GLU A 88 2.25 10.07 9.28
C GLU A 88 2.81 8.79 8.66
N LEU A 89 3.03 8.74 7.34
CA LEU A 89 3.70 7.61 6.67
C LEU A 89 5.17 7.53 7.07
N VAL A 90 5.87 8.67 7.20
CA VAL A 90 7.25 8.71 7.70
C VAL A 90 7.33 8.19 9.13
N HIS A 91 6.43 8.63 10.01
CA HIS A 91 6.36 8.18 11.39
C HIS A 91 6.00 6.70 11.50
N PHE A 92 5.09 6.22 10.65
CA PHE A 92 4.72 4.81 10.62
C PHE A 92 5.90 3.92 10.23
N ARG A 93 6.65 4.27 9.17
CA ARG A 93 7.87 3.54 8.78
C ARG A 93 8.90 3.50 9.91
N LYS A 94 9.12 4.61 10.60
CA LYS A 94 10.01 4.66 11.78
C LYS A 94 9.51 3.77 12.92
N ARG A 95 8.19 3.68 13.12
CA ARG A 95 7.58 2.88 14.18
C ARG A 95 7.73 1.38 13.93
N ILE A 96 7.47 0.92 12.70
CA ILE A 96 7.56 -0.50 12.35
C ILE A 96 9.00 -0.98 12.14
N GLY A 97 9.93 -0.04 11.89
CA GLY A 97 11.35 -0.34 11.72
C GLY A 97 11.65 -1.15 10.46
N GLU A 98 12.90 -1.58 10.33
CA GLU A 98 13.36 -2.36 9.17
C GLU A 98 12.63 -3.71 9.06
N SER A 99 12.42 -4.40 10.19
CA SER A 99 11.71 -5.69 10.22
C SER A 99 10.25 -5.57 9.75
N GLY A 100 9.57 -4.46 10.04
CA GLY A 100 8.22 -4.22 9.55
C GLY A 100 8.18 -3.94 8.05
N ILE A 101 9.16 -3.20 7.52
CA ILE A 101 9.27 -2.97 6.08
C ILE A 101 9.59 -4.27 5.34
N GLU A 102 10.48 -5.09 5.88
CA GLU A 102 10.79 -6.42 5.35
C GLU A 102 9.55 -7.32 5.33
N LEU A 103 8.70 -7.26 6.36
CA LEU A 103 7.44 -8.02 6.38
C LEU A 103 6.51 -7.58 5.24
N ILE A 104 6.37 -6.27 5.00
CA ILE A 104 5.56 -5.73 3.89
C ILE A 104 6.12 -6.18 2.53
N LEU A 105 7.45 -6.15 2.39
CA LEU A 105 8.13 -6.60 1.18
C LEU A 105 7.93 -8.10 0.94
N LYS A 106 8.14 -8.93 1.97
CA LYS A 106 7.95 -10.37 1.91
C LYS A 106 6.55 -10.75 1.47
N GLU A 107 5.55 -10.04 1.99
CA GLU A 107 4.17 -10.23 1.61
C GLU A 107 3.89 -9.79 0.16
N SER A 108 4.47 -8.65 -0.27
CA SER A 108 4.39 -8.20 -1.66
C SER A 108 4.97 -9.23 -2.63
N ILE A 109 6.12 -9.82 -2.27
CA ILE A 109 6.76 -10.91 -3.04
C ILE A 109 5.87 -12.15 -3.05
N ARG A 110 5.30 -12.58 -1.91
CA ARG A 110 4.41 -13.75 -1.83
C ARG A 110 3.23 -13.64 -2.80
N ILE A 111 2.59 -12.48 -2.83
CA ILE A 111 1.42 -12.23 -3.68
C ILE A 111 1.80 -12.19 -5.16
N ASN A 112 3.03 -11.81 -5.48
CA ASN A 112 3.57 -11.78 -6.83
C ASN A 112 4.14 -13.14 -7.29
N GLY A 113 4.69 -13.91 -6.36
CA GLY A 113 5.35 -15.20 -6.58
C GLY A 113 4.41 -16.40 -6.59
N SER A 114 3.13 -16.24 -6.24
CA SER A 114 2.14 -17.32 -6.38
C SER A 114 1.87 -17.76 -7.82
N ASP A 115 2.45 -17.04 -8.81
CA ASP A 115 2.44 -17.42 -10.22
C ASP A 115 3.76 -18.12 -10.67
N SER A 116 4.69 -18.39 -9.75
CA SER A 116 5.94 -19.13 -10.00
C SER A 116 6.19 -20.15 -8.89
N GLU A 117 5.97 -21.43 -9.18
CA GLU A 117 6.60 -22.53 -8.44
C GLU A 117 8.12 -22.43 -8.63
N ASP A 118 8.82 -21.70 -7.77
CA ASP A 118 10.28 -21.79 -7.71
C ASP A 118 10.79 -21.55 -6.28
N ASP A 119 11.23 -22.64 -5.64
CA ASP A 119 11.70 -22.72 -4.24
C ASP A 119 13.11 -22.13 -4.03
N ASN A 120 13.60 -21.28 -4.94
CA ASN A 120 14.93 -20.67 -4.84
C ASN A 120 14.89 -19.14 -4.99
N VAL A 121 14.25 -18.46 -4.03
CA VAL A 121 14.46 -17.02 -3.86
C VAL A 121 15.77 -16.82 -3.09
N SER A 122 16.89 -16.83 -3.82
CA SER A 122 18.17 -16.32 -3.31
C SER A 122 18.03 -14.83 -3.08
N ILE A 123 18.08 -14.43 -1.80
CA ILE A 123 18.06 -13.03 -1.36
C ILE A 123 19.42 -12.42 -1.73
N ASP A 124 19.54 -11.97 -2.98
CA ASP A 124 20.64 -11.10 -3.40
C ASP A 124 20.10 -9.68 -3.63
N THR A 125 20.75 -8.70 -3.01
CA THR A 125 20.20 -7.40 -2.62
C THR A 125 20.10 -6.37 -3.76
N THR A 126 19.74 -6.80 -4.96
CA THR A 126 19.43 -5.91 -6.09
C THR A 126 18.13 -6.32 -6.77
N VAL A 127 17.08 -6.53 -5.96
CA VAL A 127 15.73 -6.67 -6.50
C VAL A 127 15.26 -5.28 -6.92
N GLN A 128 15.61 -4.87 -8.13
CA GLN A 128 14.66 -4.08 -8.91
C GLN A 128 13.47 -4.99 -9.08
N GLU A 129 12.53 -4.91 -8.12
CA GLU A 129 11.24 -5.55 -8.29
C GLU A 129 10.78 -5.12 -9.66
N LYS A 130 10.41 -6.07 -10.50
CA LYS A 130 9.62 -5.79 -11.68
C LYS A 130 8.31 -5.24 -11.15
N ILE A 131 8.31 -3.94 -10.83
CA ILE A 131 7.19 -3.16 -10.36
C ILE A 131 6.13 -3.46 -11.39
N LEU A 132 5.10 -4.20 -11.01
CA LEU A 132 3.89 -4.35 -11.80
C LEU A 132 3.29 -2.95 -11.89
N LEU A 133 3.84 -2.14 -12.79
CA LEU A 133 3.32 -0.86 -13.24
C LEU A 133 1.99 -1.20 -13.89
N PHE A 134 0.94 -1.28 -13.08
CA PHE A 134 -0.42 -1.42 -13.55
C PHE A 134 -0.65 -0.24 -14.50
N PRO A 135 -0.73 -0.48 -15.83
CA PRO A 135 -0.72 0.60 -16.80
C PRO A 135 -1.86 1.58 -16.55
N GLN A 136 -2.99 1.08 -16.05
CA GLN A 136 -4.14 1.89 -15.68
C GLN A 136 -3.85 2.89 -14.55
N ILE A 137 -3.06 2.52 -13.53
CA ILE A 137 -2.74 3.41 -12.41
C ILE A 137 -1.70 4.42 -12.85
N GLN A 138 -0.64 3.98 -13.53
CA GLN A 138 0.39 4.89 -14.06
C GLN A 138 -0.18 5.90 -15.05
N ASN A 139 -1.08 5.47 -15.95
CA ASN A 139 -1.74 6.37 -16.90
C ASN A 139 -2.65 7.38 -16.20
N TYR A 140 -3.32 7.00 -15.11
CA TYR A 140 -4.11 7.94 -14.31
C TYR A 140 -3.20 8.99 -13.65
N THR A 141 -2.13 8.56 -12.97
CA THR A 141 -1.12 9.46 -12.37
C THR A 141 -0.51 10.40 -13.40
N ARG A 142 -0.09 9.86 -14.55
CA ARG A 142 0.58 10.63 -15.60
C ARG A 142 -0.36 11.67 -16.22
N ARG A 143 -1.64 11.32 -16.41
CA ARG A 143 -2.64 12.26 -16.93
C ARG A 143 -2.88 13.41 -15.95
N LEU A 144 -2.97 13.13 -14.65
CA LEU A 144 -3.15 14.16 -13.62
C LEU A 144 -1.96 15.12 -13.54
N LEU A 145 -0.72 14.62 -13.55
CA LEU A 145 0.49 15.46 -13.55
C LEU A 145 0.60 16.35 -14.79
N ILE A 146 0.19 15.84 -15.97
CA ILE A 146 0.16 16.61 -17.22
C ILE A 146 -0.94 17.69 -17.17
N SER A 147 -2.10 17.41 -16.56
CA SER A 147 -3.17 18.40 -16.42
C SER A 147 -2.89 19.47 -15.37
N ALA A 148 -2.10 19.18 -14.34
CA ALA A 148 -1.71 20.16 -13.30
C ALA A 148 -0.55 21.08 -13.72
N SER A 149 0.14 20.76 -14.83
CA SER A 149 1.27 21.56 -15.36
C SER A 149 0.86 22.51 -16.50
N LYS A 150 -0.44 22.80 -16.65
CA LYS A 150 -1.00 23.79 -17.58
C LYS A 150 -1.88 24.78 -16.83
#